data_AF-A0A352L0S0-F1
#
_entry.id   AF-A0A352L0S0-F1
#
_cell.length_a   1.000
_cell.length_b   1.000
_cell.length_c   1.000
_cell.angle_alpha   90.00
_cell.angle_beta   90.00
_cell.angle_gamma   90.00
#
_symmetry.space_group_name_H-M   'P 1'
#
loop_
_entity.id
_entity.type
_entity.pdbx_description
1 polymer ?
#
loop_
_entity_poly.entity_id
_entity_poly.type
_entity_poly.pdbx_seq_one_letter_code
_entity_poly.pdbx_strand_id
1 'polypeptide(L)'
;FADVARLSLRHGDPVRELSESYSLLATEVQRIREAQSQKFAELLADWTQAGSRSTDVLPVENILHEIVAPLVVAGNVLLIVMDGMSVAVCRELLSDLTSHGWVPIVEPGRKFNRPGLAVIPSLTEFSRTSLLSGRLSSGGQPEQLAGFSQHPALRAASRKDSPPALFHKLSLQDSVDAVLSQEIRREIASAHRRIVGVVINAVDDHLAKGEQIDVHWSRDRISVLPALLHEARVHQRRVILTADHGHMIDCGTSVRPGDGGERWRTAAGGVSDGEIRVRGSRVLAGGGDVIVPWTERVRYGIKKNGYHGGVTDQELVVPIVVLSSSEKLPSGWQEQGVDTPAWWDELEVTTQPAEGSEASLRTAVTPEPGHLFAREEFRRGAEVPAGGEGPVTPEWVVQLLASPVFAEQRPLAGRSSVSDEQLARLLTLLDERGGKMTTVALARALSVQEVRMRGLLVKVQQLLNVDGYSVMIRDEVSNTVEFNRELLLRQFDLIREP
;
A
#
# COMPACT_ATOMS: atom_id res chain seq x y z
N PHE A 1 -3.33 6.55 0.32
CA PHE A 1 -3.12 7.48 -0.80
C PHE A 1 -3.53 8.91 -0.45
N ALA A 2 -4.76 9.17 -0.01
CA ALA A 2 -5.17 10.52 0.40
C ALA A 2 -4.25 11.15 1.47
N ASP A 3 -3.91 10.38 2.52
CA ASP A 3 -2.97 10.86 3.55
C ASP A 3 -1.56 11.14 3.00
N VAL A 4 -1.06 10.32 2.08
CA VAL A 4 0.25 10.55 1.42
C VAL A 4 0.22 11.90 0.69
N ALA A 5 -0.79 12.11 -0.16
CA ALA A 5 -0.95 13.36 -0.90
C ALA A 5 -1.12 14.57 0.03
N ARG A 6 -1.90 14.43 1.10
CA ARG A 6 -2.12 15.49 2.10
C ARG A 6 -0.82 15.88 2.80
N LEU A 7 0.04 14.91 3.12
CA LEU A 7 1.34 15.17 3.72
C LEU A 7 2.27 15.90 2.73
N SER A 8 2.24 15.55 1.44
CA SER A 8 3.01 16.25 0.41
C SER A 8 2.62 17.73 0.25
N LEU A 9 1.32 18.06 0.35
CA LEU A 9 0.83 19.46 0.24
C LEU A 9 1.38 20.39 1.34
N ARG A 10 1.84 19.85 2.48
CA ARG A 10 2.33 20.66 3.60
C ARG A 10 3.63 21.39 3.29
N HIS A 11 4.38 20.93 2.30
CA HIS A 11 5.67 21.49 1.94
C HIS A 11 5.56 22.75 1.07
N GLY A 12 4.35 23.06 0.59
CA GLY A 12 4.12 24.18 -0.34
C GLY A 12 4.84 23.96 -1.67
N ASP A 13 5.02 25.05 -2.41
CA ASP A 13 5.74 25.07 -3.68
C ASP A 13 6.66 26.31 -3.72
N PRO A 14 7.86 26.23 -4.35
CA PRO A 14 8.68 27.42 -4.58
C PRO A 14 7.97 28.49 -5.42
N VAL A 15 7.05 28.09 -6.29
CA VAL A 15 6.19 29.01 -7.04
C VAL A 15 5.05 29.47 -6.14
N ARG A 16 4.97 30.78 -5.93
CA ARG A 16 4.03 31.40 -4.99
C ARG A 16 2.58 31.05 -5.30
N GLU A 17 2.17 31.16 -6.56
CA GLU A 17 0.80 30.92 -7.01
C GLU A 17 0.38 29.46 -6.78
N LEU A 18 1.31 28.52 -6.97
CA LEU A 18 1.09 27.10 -6.66
C LEU A 18 1.01 26.87 -5.15
N SER A 19 1.89 27.51 -4.37
CA SER A 19 1.89 27.43 -2.90
C SER A 19 0.58 27.94 -2.28
N GLU A 20 0.06 29.07 -2.77
CA GLU A 20 -1.24 29.62 -2.36
C GLU A 20 -2.37 28.64 -2.72
N SER A 21 -2.34 28.06 -3.92
CA SER A 21 -3.33 27.07 -4.37
C SER A 21 -3.28 25.79 -3.54
N TYR A 22 -2.09 25.26 -3.25
CA TYR A 22 -1.89 24.10 -2.38
C TYR A 22 -2.33 24.36 -0.94
N SER A 23 -2.15 25.57 -0.43
CA SER A 23 -2.63 25.96 0.90
C SER A 23 -4.16 25.95 1.00
N LEU A 24 -4.84 26.45 -0.05
CA LEU A 24 -6.30 26.38 -0.15
C LEU A 24 -6.78 24.92 -0.22
N LEU A 25 -6.13 24.10 -1.05
CA LEU A 25 -6.44 22.68 -1.16
C LEU A 25 -6.22 21.93 0.16
N ALA A 26 -5.10 22.18 0.84
CA ALA A 26 -4.78 21.58 2.13
C ALA A 26 -5.83 21.93 3.19
N THR A 27 -6.33 23.17 3.19
CA THR A 27 -7.40 23.62 4.09
C THR A 27 -8.70 22.86 3.85
N GLU A 28 -9.12 22.70 2.59
CA GLU A 28 -10.36 21.99 2.26
C GLU A 28 -10.25 20.49 2.54
N VAL A 29 -9.12 19.87 2.20
CA VAL A 29 -8.84 18.47 2.53
C VAL A 29 -8.81 18.26 4.05
N GLN A 30 -8.23 19.18 4.83
CA GLN A 30 -8.27 19.10 6.29
C GLN A 30 -9.69 19.16 6.83
N ARG A 31 -10.55 20.02 6.28
CA ARG A 31 -11.96 20.12 6.69
C ARG A 31 -12.69 18.79 6.49
N ILE A 32 -12.49 18.14 5.33
CA ILE A 32 -13.06 16.82 5.04
C ILE A 32 -12.50 15.77 6.01
N ARG A 33 -11.19 15.81 6.25
CA ARG A 33 -10.50 14.85 7.12
C ARG A 33 -10.97 14.94 8.57
N GLU A 34 -11.12 16.15 9.12
CA GLU A 34 -11.63 16.34 10.48
C GLU A 34 -13.04 15.74 10.65
N ALA A 35 -13.94 15.94 9.68
CA ALA A 35 -15.27 15.34 9.71
C ALA A 35 -15.23 13.81 9.67
N GLN A 36 -14.33 13.22 8.86
CA GLN A 36 -14.12 11.78 8.82
C GLN A 36 -13.55 11.25 10.14
N SER A 37 -12.54 11.92 10.70
CA SER A 37 -11.91 11.54 11.97
C SER A 37 -12.89 11.61 13.13
N GLN A 38 -13.73 12.64 13.19
CA GLN A 38 -14.81 12.73 14.18
C GLN A 38 -15.76 11.53 14.03
N LYS A 39 -16.24 11.26 12.82
CA LYS A 39 -17.18 10.15 12.58
C LYS A 39 -16.56 8.79 12.92
N PHE A 40 -15.30 8.60 12.56
CA PHE A 40 -14.52 7.41 12.91
C PHE A 40 -14.44 7.23 14.43
N ALA A 41 -14.11 8.30 15.16
CA ALA A 41 -13.96 8.25 16.61
C ALA A 41 -15.30 7.96 17.33
N GLU A 42 -16.40 8.54 16.85
CA GLU A 42 -17.75 8.23 17.35
C GLU A 42 -18.08 6.74 17.18
N LEU A 43 -17.91 6.20 15.96
CA LEU A 43 -18.16 4.78 15.68
C LEU A 43 -17.23 3.86 16.48
N LEU A 44 -15.98 4.26 16.66
CA LEU A 44 -15.01 3.52 17.46
C LEU A 44 -15.39 3.50 18.94
N ALA A 45 -15.85 4.63 19.49
CA ALA A 45 -16.26 4.72 20.88
C ALA A 45 -17.45 3.79 21.15
N ASP A 46 -18.46 3.82 20.29
CA ASP A 46 -19.62 2.92 20.36
C ASP A 46 -19.20 1.45 20.21
N TRP A 47 -18.35 1.15 19.22
CA TRP A 47 -17.83 -0.20 18.98
C TRP A 47 -17.06 -0.75 20.17
N THR A 48 -16.22 0.08 20.79
CA THR A 48 -15.40 -0.28 21.96
C THR A 48 -16.27 -0.49 23.20
N GLN A 49 -17.25 0.39 23.41
CA GLN A 49 -18.17 0.29 24.55
C GLN A 49 -19.08 -0.94 24.44
N ALA A 50 -19.55 -1.26 23.24
CA ALA A 50 -20.38 -2.43 22.98
C ALA A 50 -19.60 -3.76 22.99
N GLY A 51 -18.26 -3.73 22.97
CA GLY A 51 -17.43 -4.93 22.81
C GLY A 51 -17.66 -5.63 21.47
N SER A 52 -17.98 -4.84 20.44
CA SER A 52 -18.33 -5.34 19.12
C SER A 52 -17.16 -6.06 18.45
N ARG A 53 -17.47 -6.94 17.50
CA ARG A 53 -16.47 -7.67 16.69
C ARG A 53 -16.76 -7.44 15.21
N SER A 54 -15.71 -7.41 14.40
CA SER A 54 -15.82 -7.26 12.95
C SER A 54 -14.93 -8.30 12.27
N THR A 55 -15.36 -8.76 11.09
CA THR A 55 -14.53 -9.55 10.19
C THR A 55 -13.71 -8.69 9.24
N ASP A 56 -13.93 -7.38 9.20
CA ASP A 56 -13.30 -6.47 8.21
C ASP A 56 -12.14 -5.67 8.78
N VAL A 57 -12.02 -5.60 10.10
CA VAL A 57 -10.93 -4.93 10.82
C VAL A 57 -10.39 -5.89 11.87
N LEU A 58 -9.07 -5.96 12.02
CA LEU A 58 -8.42 -6.90 12.91
C LEU A 58 -7.77 -6.17 14.10
N PRO A 59 -8.28 -6.34 15.34
CA PRO A 59 -7.59 -5.82 16.51
C PRO A 59 -6.13 -6.32 16.55
N VAL A 60 -5.17 -5.46 16.91
CA VAL A 60 -3.74 -5.80 16.86
C VAL A 60 -3.40 -7.06 17.67
N GLU A 61 -4.09 -7.28 18.78
CA GLU A 61 -3.97 -8.46 19.62
C GLU A 61 -4.35 -9.78 18.91
N ASN A 62 -5.04 -9.72 17.78
CA ASN A 62 -5.45 -10.91 17.01
C ASN A 62 -4.57 -11.16 15.78
N ILE A 63 -3.69 -10.23 15.39
CA ILE A 63 -2.89 -10.32 14.15
C ILE A 63 -2.02 -11.58 14.15
N LEU A 64 -1.37 -11.90 15.28
CA LEU A 64 -0.53 -13.09 15.37
C LEU A 64 -1.31 -14.38 15.15
N HIS A 65 -2.52 -14.45 15.69
CA HIS A 65 -3.38 -15.63 15.59
C HIS A 65 -4.01 -15.76 14.19
N GLU A 66 -4.58 -14.69 13.66
CA GLU A 66 -5.40 -14.76 12.45
C GLU A 66 -4.62 -14.65 11.14
N ILE A 67 -3.44 -14.00 11.15
CA ILE A 67 -2.64 -13.78 9.94
C ILE A 67 -1.31 -14.52 10.03
N VAL A 68 -0.55 -14.27 11.10
CA VAL A 68 0.84 -14.73 11.18
C VAL A 68 0.91 -16.25 11.36
N ALA A 69 0.19 -16.83 12.32
CA ALA A 69 0.26 -18.26 12.58
C ALA A 69 -0.13 -19.14 11.37
N PRO A 70 -1.23 -18.87 10.63
CA PRO A 70 -1.54 -19.60 9.40
C PRO A 70 -0.42 -19.52 8.35
N LEU A 71 0.21 -18.34 8.22
CA LEU A 71 1.34 -18.14 7.33
C LEU A 71 2.60 -18.91 7.79
N VAL A 72 2.82 -19.08 9.09
CA VAL A 72 3.91 -19.88 9.67
C VAL A 72 3.70 -21.38 9.43
N VAL A 73 2.46 -21.85 9.49
CA VAL A 73 2.10 -23.23 9.11
C VAL A 73 2.47 -23.47 7.64
N ALA A 74 2.13 -22.54 6.75
CA ALA A 74 2.41 -22.66 5.32
C ALA A 74 3.89 -22.48 4.91
N GLY A 75 4.78 -22.00 5.80
CA GLY A 75 6.17 -21.71 5.44
C GLY A 75 6.90 -20.84 6.47
N ASN A 76 8.17 -20.56 6.23
CA ASN A 76 8.96 -19.71 7.13
C ASN A 76 8.56 -18.23 6.96
N VAL A 77 8.47 -17.52 8.09
CA VAL A 77 8.03 -16.11 8.13
C VAL A 77 9.09 -15.25 8.83
N LEU A 78 9.26 -14.04 8.31
CA LEU A 78 9.87 -12.90 9.00
C LEU A 78 8.76 -11.88 9.28
N LEU A 79 8.44 -11.64 10.55
CA LEU A 79 7.52 -10.58 10.97
C LEU A 79 8.35 -9.32 11.29
N ILE A 80 8.04 -8.21 10.64
CA ILE A 80 8.63 -6.90 10.89
C ILE A 80 7.53 -5.99 11.44
N VAL A 81 7.70 -5.56 12.69
CA VAL A 81 6.85 -4.57 13.34
C VAL A 81 7.56 -3.22 13.26
N MET A 82 7.02 -2.30 12.48
CA MET A 82 7.49 -0.92 12.38
C MET A 82 6.76 -0.07 13.41
N ASP A 83 7.48 0.32 14.46
CA ASP A 83 6.95 1.12 15.58
C ASP A 83 6.42 2.46 15.05
N GLY A 84 5.14 2.76 15.30
CA GLY A 84 4.52 4.02 14.88
C GLY A 84 4.27 4.17 13.38
N MET A 85 4.37 3.11 12.57
CA MET A 85 4.16 3.22 11.12
C MET A 85 2.67 3.41 10.77
N SER A 86 2.34 4.58 10.22
CA SER A 86 1.01 4.86 9.66
C SER A 86 0.81 4.16 8.31
N VAL A 87 -0.45 4.07 7.88
CA VAL A 87 -0.80 3.57 6.53
C VAL A 87 -0.12 4.40 5.44
N ALA A 88 0.04 5.72 5.62
CA ALA A 88 0.71 6.58 4.65
C ALA A 88 2.19 6.19 4.45
N VAL A 89 2.93 6.04 5.54
CA VAL A 89 4.34 5.59 5.51
C VAL A 89 4.45 4.20 4.87
N CYS A 90 3.54 3.29 5.21
CA CYS A 90 3.54 1.96 4.61
C CYS A 90 3.30 1.98 3.09
N ARG A 91 2.52 2.95 2.56
CA ARG A 91 2.29 3.08 1.11
C ARG A 91 3.55 3.50 0.37
N GLU A 92 4.29 4.47 0.92
CA GLU A 92 5.59 4.89 0.37
C GLU A 92 6.57 3.71 0.36
N LEU A 93 6.69 3.02 1.50
CA LEU A 93 7.57 1.88 1.62
C LEU A 93 7.16 0.75 0.66
N LEU A 94 5.87 0.45 0.51
CA LEU A 94 5.40 -0.61 -0.38
C LEU A 94 5.75 -0.32 -1.85
N SER A 95 5.68 0.95 -2.28
CA SER A 95 6.10 1.36 -3.62
C SER A 95 7.57 1.04 -3.86
N ASP A 96 8.44 1.29 -2.88
CA ASP A 96 9.86 0.94 -2.95
C ASP A 96 10.11 -0.58 -2.86
N LEU A 97 9.38 -1.31 -2.03
CA LEU A 97 9.56 -2.77 -1.91
C LEU A 97 9.14 -3.51 -3.19
N THR A 98 8.05 -3.07 -3.82
CA THR A 98 7.54 -3.69 -5.06
C THR A 98 8.45 -3.44 -6.26
N SER A 99 9.07 -2.27 -6.37
CA SER A 99 10.09 -1.99 -7.40
C SER A 99 11.31 -2.92 -7.28
N HIS A 100 11.55 -3.46 -6.08
CA HIS A 100 12.63 -4.40 -5.80
C HIS A 100 12.22 -5.88 -5.81
N GLY A 101 11.08 -6.21 -6.43
CA GLY A 101 10.68 -7.59 -6.69
C GLY A 101 9.99 -8.30 -5.52
N TRP A 102 9.55 -7.56 -4.49
CA TRP A 102 8.60 -8.10 -3.52
C TRP A 102 7.18 -7.99 -4.06
N VAL A 103 6.42 -9.06 -3.94
CA VAL A 103 5.04 -9.10 -4.40
C VAL A 103 4.10 -9.11 -3.20
N PRO A 104 3.21 -8.11 -3.04
CA PRO A 104 2.17 -8.13 -2.02
C PRO A 104 1.17 -9.24 -2.31
N ILE A 105 0.81 -10.00 -1.29
CA ILE A 105 -0.20 -11.05 -1.35
C ILE A 105 -1.32 -10.80 -0.34
N VAL A 106 -2.50 -11.27 -0.69
CA VAL A 106 -3.73 -11.00 0.07
C VAL A 106 -4.39 -12.28 0.59
N GLU A 107 -5.05 -12.12 1.73
CA GLU A 107 -5.84 -13.16 2.37
C GLU A 107 -6.85 -13.81 1.42
N PRO A 108 -7.16 -15.11 1.59
CA PRO A 108 -8.17 -15.79 0.80
C PRO A 108 -9.52 -15.07 0.82
N GLY A 109 -10.12 -14.90 -0.36
CA GLY A 109 -11.44 -14.25 -0.51
C GLY A 109 -11.42 -12.73 -0.35
N ARG A 110 -10.25 -12.09 -0.23
CA ARG A 110 -10.14 -10.63 -0.11
C ARG A 110 -9.40 -10.00 -1.28
N LYS A 111 -9.75 -8.74 -1.56
CA LYS A 111 -9.01 -7.87 -2.49
C LYS A 111 -7.77 -7.25 -1.84
N PHE A 112 -7.84 -7.01 -0.54
CA PHE A 112 -6.78 -6.43 0.30
C PHE A 112 -6.77 -7.13 1.65
N ASN A 113 -5.60 -7.20 2.29
CA ASN A 113 -5.51 -7.63 3.68
C ASN A 113 -6.31 -6.68 4.57
N ARG A 114 -6.90 -7.23 5.64
CA ARG A 114 -7.61 -6.42 6.63
C ARG A 114 -6.68 -5.39 7.25
N PRO A 115 -7.14 -4.15 7.50
CA PRO A 115 -6.39 -3.24 8.34
C PRO A 115 -6.37 -3.75 9.79
N GLY A 116 -5.28 -3.46 10.49
CA GLY A 116 -5.21 -3.64 11.93
C GLY A 116 -5.83 -2.45 12.67
N LEU A 117 -6.24 -2.68 13.92
CA LEU A 117 -6.75 -1.65 14.82
C LEU A 117 -5.96 -1.65 16.13
N ALA A 118 -5.23 -0.58 16.39
CA ALA A 118 -4.43 -0.42 17.59
C ALA A 118 -5.29 -0.38 18.87
N VAL A 119 -4.62 -0.48 20.02
CA VAL A 119 -5.24 -0.43 21.35
C VAL A 119 -5.50 1.04 21.72
N ILE A 120 -6.40 1.28 22.68
CA ILE A 120 -6.73 2.63 23.14
C ILE A 120 -6.15 2.82 24.57
N PRO A 121 -5.39 3.89 24.84
CA PRO A 121 -4.81 4.82 23.86
C PRO A 121 -3.77 4.12 22.97
N SER A 122 -3.53 4.68 21.77
CA SER A 122 -2.62 4.16 20.74
C SER A 122 -1.14 4.32 21.10
N LEU A 123 -0.77 3.89 22.30
CA LEU A 123 0.59 3.92 22.82
C LEU A 123 1.30 2.60 22.57
N THR A 124 2.62 2.67 22.36
CA THR A 124 3.50 1.51 22.19
C THR A 124 3.39 0.52 23.35
N GLU A 125 3.33 1.00 24.59
CA GLU A 125 3.26 0.14 25.79
C GLU A 125 2.02 -0.76 25.80
N PHE A 126 0.93 -0.31 25.18
CA PHE A 126 -0.34 -1.04 25.07
C PHE A 126 -0.42 -1.80 23.75
N SER A 127 -0.27 -1.08 22.63
CA SER A 127 -0.52 -1.63 21.30
C SER A 127 0.53 -2.66 20.89
N ARG A 128 1.82 -2.37 21.09
CA ARG A 128 2.90 -3.30 20.72
C ARG A 128 2.93 -4.52 21.63
N THR A 129 2.73 -4.31 22.92
CA THR A 129 2.65 -5.42 23.89
C THR A 129 1.45 -6.30 23.59
N SER A 130 0.31 -5.71 23.25
CA SER A 130 -0.89 -6.48 22.89
C SER A 130 -0.72 -7.25 21.58
N LEU A 131 -0.13 -6.61 20.56
CA LEU A 131 0.24 -7.25 19.29
C LEU A 131 1.14 -8.47 19.52
N LEU A 132 2.26 -8.27 20.22
CA LEU A 132 3.30 -9.30 20.36
C LEU A 132 2.94 -10.41 21.34
N SER A 133 2.04 -10.16 22.29
CA SER A 133 1.55 -11.18 23.23
C SER A 133 0.28 -11.90 22.76
N GLY A 134 -0.39 -11.38 21.74
CA GLY A 134 -1.67 -11.91 21.23
C GLY A 134 -2.85 -11.71 22.19
N ARG A 135 -2.77 -10.75 23.10
CA ARG A 135 -3.82 -10.42 24.08
C ARG A 135 -3.71 -8.98 24.54
N LEU A 136 -4.83 -8.37 24.91
CA LEU A 136 -4.83 -7.03 25.51
C LEU A 136 -3.95 -6.99 26.77
N SER A 137 -2.86 -6.23 26.71
CA SER A 137 -1.85 -6.17 27.75
C SER A 137 -0.98 -4.91 27.65
N SER A 138 -0.42 -4.52 28.78
CA SER A 138 0.52 -3.40 28.92
C SER A 138 1.90 -3.91 29.31
N GLY A 139 2.96 -3.30 28.82
CA GLY A 139 4.32 -3.67 29.20
C GLY A 139 5.39 -3.14 28.26
N GLY A 140 6.61 -3.65 28.43
CA GLY A 140 7.78 -3.33 27.62
C GLY A 140 8.36 -4.55 26.92
N GLN A 141 9.66 -4.49 26.63
CA GLN A 141 10.36 -5.57 25.93
C GLN A 141 10.28 -6.93 26.64
N PRO A 142 10.38 -7.04 27.99
CA PRO A 142 10.27 -8.34 28.66
C PRO A 142 8.93 -9.05 28.41
N GLU A 143 7.82 -8.31 28.51
CA GLU A 143 6.47 -8.82 28.26
C GLU A 143 6.28 -9.18 26.78
N GLN A 144 6.84 -8.38 25.87
CA GLN A 144 6.80 -8.61 24.42
C GLN A 144 7.56 -9.88 24.02
N LEU A 145 8.78 -10.08 24.55
CA LEU A 145 9.60 -11.27 24.33
C LEU A 145 8.92 -12.53 24.86
N ALA A 146 8.41 -12.48 26.10
CA ALA A 146 7.70 -13.59 26.72
C ALA A 146 6.41 -13.91 25.95
N GLY A 147 5.61 -12.88 25.63
CA GLY A 147 4.37 -13.00 24.89
C GLY A 147 4.56 -13.65 23.52
N PHE A 148 5.53 -13.16 22.74
CA PHE A 148 5.77 -13.66 21.38
C PHE A 148 6.31 -15.10 21.38
N SER A 149 7.30 -15.37 22.24
CA SER A 149 7.90 -16.70 22.34
C SER A 149 6.93 -17.76 22.86
N GLN A 150 5.93 -17.38 23.68
CA GLN A 150 4.94 -18.29 24.28
C GLN A 150 3.57 -18.26 23.58
N HIS A 151 3.39 -17.43 22.54
CA HIS A 151 2.09 -17.28 21.87
C HIS A 151 1.54 -18.65 21.40
N PRO A 152 0.34 -19.08 21.85
CA PRO A 152 -0.12 -20.45 21.65
C PRO A 152 -0.13 -20.91 20.19
N ALA A 153 -0.66 -20.08 19.28
CA ALA A 153 -0.74 -20.43 17.87
C ALA A 153 0.63 -20.43 17.17
N LEU A 154 1.57 -19.57 17.60
CA LEU A 154 2.90 -19.55 17.01
C LEU A 154 3.73 -20.74 17.52
N ARG A 155 3.57 -21.10 18.79
CA ARG A 155 4.16 -22.31 19.39
C ARG A 155 3.64 -23.57 18.72
N ALA A 156 2.33 -23.66 18.47
CA ALA A 156 1.73 -24.78 17.75
C ALA A 156 2.25 -24.90 16.30
N ALA A 157 2.52 -23.78 15.65
CA ALA A 157 3.07 -23.72 14.29
C ALA A 157 4.60 -23.86 14.22
N SER A 158 5.29 -23.93 15.37
CA SER A 158 6.76 -23.96 15.47
C SER A 158 7.26 -25.31 16.01
N ARG A 159 8.56 -25.57 15.83
CA ARG A 159 9.19 -26.77 16.41
C ARG A 159 9.42 -26.57 17.91
N LYS A 160 9.39 -27.65 18.68
CA LYS A 160 9.53 -27.62 20.15
C LYS A 160 10.88 -27.03 20.60
N ASP A 161 11.94 -27.37 19.87
CA ASP A 161 13.34 -26.97 20.06
C ASP A 161 13.70 -25.64 19.37
N SER A 162 12.82 -25.11 18.51
CA SER A 162 12.98 -23.81 17.85
C SER A 162 11.73 -22.94 18.04
N PRO A 163 11.49 -22.37 19.24
CA PRO A 163 10.39 -21.44 19.52
C PRO A 163 10.29 -20.26 18.54
N PRO A 164 9.19 -19.51 18.53
CA PRO A 164 9.19 -18.15 17.99
C PRO A 164 10.29 -17.30 18.65
N ALA A 165 11.08 -16.56 17.86
CA ALA A 165 12.13 -15.66 18.35
C ALA A 165 11.78 -14.22 17.98
N LEU A 166 12.00 -13.27 18.89
CA LEU A 166 11.72 -11.85 18.70
C LEU A 166 12.97 -11.03 19.02
N PHE A 167 13.28 -10.05 18.17
CA PHE A 167 14.43 -9.16 18.32
C PHE A 167 14.00 -7.69 18.32
N HIS A 168 14.65 -6.89 19.17
CA HIS A 168 14.49 -5.43 19.22
C HIS A 168 15.78 -4.73 18.81
N LYS A 169 15.71 -3.41 18.58
CA LYS A 169 16.80 -2.55 18.10
C LYS A 169 18.19 -2.86 18.68
N LEU A 170 18.31 -3.04 20.00
CA LEU A 170 19.60 -3.29 20.67
C LEU A 170 20.24 -4.64 20.28
N SER A 171 19.44 -5.61 19.85
CA SER A 171 19.90 -6.92 19.38
C SER A 171 20.10 -6.96 17.86
N LEU A 172 19.76 -5.88 17.15
CA LEU A 172 19.85 -5.83 15.69
C LEU A 172 21.27 -5.61 15.17
N GLN A 173 22.17 -5.05 15.96
CA GLN A 173 23.53 -4.70 15.53
C GLN A 173 24.55 -5.14 16.59
N ASP A 174 25.54 -5.94 16.18
CA ASP A 174 26.61 -6.43 17.08
C ASP A 174 27.70 -5.37 17.34
N SER A 175 27.83 -4.42 16.42
CA SER A 175 28.78 -3.31 16.47
C SER A 175 28.27 -2.14 15.61
N VAL A 176 28.88 -0.96 15.76
CA VAL A 176 28.55 0.24 14.98
C VAL A 176 28.69 0.02 13.46
N ASP A 177 29.58 -0.89 13.05
CA ASP A 177 29.87 -1.19 11.64
C ASP A 177 29.01 -2.33 11.07
N ALA A 178 28.39 -3.15 11.93
CA ALA A 178 27.58 -4.29 11.50
C ALA A 178 26.12 -3.86 11.25
N VAL A 179 25.70 -3.86 9.99
CA VAL A 179 24.33 -3.50 9.59
C VAL A 179 23.27 -4.42 10.23
N LEU A 180 23.59 -5.71 10.42
CA LEU A 180 22.71 -6.70 11.05
C LEU A 180 23.54 -7.73 11.84
N SER A 181 23.11 -8.06 13.06
CA SER A 181 23.76 -9.01 13.96
C SER A 181 23.85 -10.42 13.39
N GLN A 182 24.92 -11.13 13.74
CA GLN A 182 25.14 -12.51 13.36
C GLN A 182 24.09 -13.46 13.96
N GLU A 183 23.60 -13.14 15.15
CA GLU A 183 22.52 -13.90 15.78
C GLU A 183 21.24 -13.87 14.93
N ILE A 184 20.81 -12.70 14.49
CA ILE A 184 19.59 -12.56 13.68
C ILE A 184 19.77 -13.21 12.32
N ARG A 185 20.92 -13.03 11.68
CA ARG A 185 21.24 -13.72 10.41
C ARG A 185 21.11 -15.24 10.56
N ARG A 186 21.67 -15.81 11.64
CA ARG A 186 21.57 -17.26 11.92
C ARG A 186 20.13 -17.70 12.14
N GLU A 187 19.34 -16.94 12.88
CA GLU A 187 17.94 -17.28 13.14
C GLU A 187 17.06 -17.16 11.89
N ILE A 188 17.31 -16.17 11.03
CA ILE A 188 16.66 -16.05 9.73
C ILE A 188 17.11 -17.18 8.79
N ALA A 189 18.39 -17.55 8.79
CA ALA A 189 18.90 -18.64 7.97
C ALA A 189 18.37 -20.03 8.38
N SER A 190 18.01 -20.21 9.66
CA SER A 190 17.57 -21.49 10.19
C SER A 190 16.24 -21.96 9.60
N ALA A 191 16.26 -23.09 8.90
CA ALA A 191 15.05 -23.76 8.42
C ALA A 191 14.17 -24.33 9.55
N HIS A 192 14.74 -24.53 10.75
CA HIS A 192 14.01 -25.00 11.93
C HIS A 192 13.23 -23.88 12.61
N ARG A 193 13.74 -22.64 12.56
CA ARG A 193 13.07 -21.46 13.09
C ARG A 193 11.99 -20.98 12.14
N ARG A 194 10.74 -21.40 12.42
CA ARG A 194 9.59 -21.11 11.54
C ARG A 194 9.21 -19.63 11.51
N ILE A 195 9.41 -18.91 12.60
CA ILE A 195 9.13 -17.48 12.68
C ILE A 195 10.24 -16.74 13.42
N VAL A 196 10.66 -15.62 12.83
CA VAL A 196 11.51 -14.59 13.44
C VAL A 196 10.70 -13.29 13.43
N GLY A 197 10.56 -12.65 14.58
CA GLY A 197 9.98 -11.33 14.74
C GLY A 197 11.08 -10.29 14.93
N VAL A 198 10.91 -9.12 14.34
CA VAL A 198 11.82 -7.98 14.48
C VAL A 198 11.00 -6.72 14.71
N VAL A 199 11.36 -5.95 15.74
CA VAL A 199 10.78 -4.62 16.00
C VAL A 199 11.77 -3.55 15.58
N ILE A 200 11.34 -2.67 14.69
CA ILE A 200 12.11 -1.53 14.19
C ILE A 200 11.44 -0.24 14.66
N ASN A 201 12.10 0.45 15.58
CA ASN A 201 11.72 1.81 15.97
C ASN A 201 12.51 2.82 15.13
N ALA A 202 11.98 3.14 13.95
CA ALA A 202 12.54 4.14 13.04
C ALA A 202 11.60 5.36 12.87
N VAL A 203 10.29 5.13 12.85
CA VAL A 203 9.30 6.21 12.66
C VAL A 203 9.19 7.04 13.93
N ASP A 204 8.89 6.43 15.08
CA ASP A 204 8.78 7.19 16.35
C ASP A 204 10.08 7.90 16.73
N ASP A 205 11.23 7.26 16.55
CA ASP A 205 12.55 7.89 16.73
C ASP A 205 12.74 9.15 15.85
N HIS A 206 12.17 9.16 14.65
CA HIS A 206 12.20 10.32 13.77
C HIS A 206 11.21 11.41 14.24
N LEU A 207 10.00 11.03 14.65
CA LEU A 207 8.98 11.96 15.15
C LEU A 207 9.38 12.66 16.46
N ALA A 208 10.23 12.02 17.26
CA ALA A 208 10.75 12.58 18.50
C ALA A 208 11.85 13.65 18.27
N LYS A 209 12.54 13.62 17.12
CA LYS A 209 13.63 14.55 16.80
C LYS A 209 13.07 15.79 16.12
N GLY A 210 13.41 16.99 16.61
CA GLY A 210 12.94 18.26 16.04
C GLY A 210 13.61 18.69 14.72
N GLU A 211 14.03 17.76 13.88
CA GLU A 211 14.71 18.08 12.61
C GLU A 211 13.67 18.49 11.54
N GLN A 212 13.96 19.58 10.84
CA GLN A 212 13.11 20.17 9.78
C GLN A 212 13.34 19.52 8.41
N ILE A 213 13.54 18.20 8.36
CA ILE A 213 13.83 17.47 7.11
C ILE A 213 12.62 16.60 6.78
N ASP A 214 12.05 16.81 5.60
CA ASP A 214 11.04 15.92 5.03
C ASP A 214 11.69 14.57 4.70
N VAL A 215 11.07 13.48 5.18
CA VAL A 215 11.59 12.12 5.00
C VAL A 215 10.62 11.34 4.13
N HIS A 216 11.02 11.16 2.88
CA HIS A 216 10.43 10.13 2.03
C HIS A 216 10.86 8.74 2.54
N TRP A 217 9.91 7.88 2.89
CA TRP A 217 10.19 6.57 3.47
C TRP A 217 10.50 5.54 2.39
N SER A 218 11.74 5.07 2.36
CA SER A 218 12.18 3.93 1.55
C SER A 218 12.90 2.90 2.41
N ARG A 219 13.12 1.70 1.87
CA ARG A 219 13.87 0.67 2.60
C ARG A 219 15.27 1.15 2.97
N ASP A 220 15.92 1.96 2.13
CA ASP A 220 17.32 2.38 2.31
C ASP A 220 17.44 3.49 3.37
N ARG A 221 16.33 4.17 3.70
CA ARG A 221 16.27 5.10 4.85
C ARG A 221 16.24 4.37 6.19
N ILE A 222 15.78 3.11 6.22
CA ILE A 222 15.72 2.29 7.41
C ILE A 222 16.92 1.34 7.38
N SER A 223 18.01 1.71 8.05
CA SER A 223 19.33 1.07 7.92
C SER A 223 19.35 -0.47 7.93
N VAL A 224 18.54 -1.10 8.79
CA VAL A 224 18.49 -2.56 8.95
C VAL A 224 17.58 -3.26 7.93
N LEU A 225 16.63 -2.54 7.32
CA LEU A 225 15.58 -3.13 6.50
C LEU A 225 16.09 -3.79 5.20
N PRO A 226 17.04 -3.21 4.44
CA PRO A 226 17.58 -3.86 3.25
C PRO A 226 18.23 -5.21 3.58
N ALA A 227 18.99 -5.27 4.68
CA ALA A 227 19.64 -6.50 5.13
C ALA A 227 18.63 -7.57 5.56
N LEU A 228 17.61 -7.20 6.33
CA LEU A 228 16.54 -8.12 6.73
C LEU A 228 15.78 -8.69 5.53
N LEU A 229 15.45 -7.84 4.55
CA LEU A 229 14.78 -8.28 3.32
C LEU A 229 15.68 -9.16 2.46
N HIS A 230 16.97 -8.86 2.37
CA HIS A 230 17.92 -9.71 1.66
C HIS A 230 17.97 -11.11 2.28
N GLU A 231 18.16 -11.21 3.60
CA GLU A 231 18.19 -12.49 4.33
C GLU A 231 16.87 -13.26 4.19
N ALA A 232 15.73 -12.55 4.30
CA ALA A 232 14.41 -13.15 4.09
C ALA A 232 14.28 -13.76 2.69
N ARG A 233 14.73 -13.06 1.65
CA ARG A 233 14.68 -13.54 0.27
C ARG A 233 15.59 -14.75 0.06
N VAL A 234 16.85 -14.68 0.51
CA VAL A 234 17.83 -15.77 0.39
C VAL A 234 17.30 -17.05 1.02
N HIS A 235 16.64 -16.94 2.18
CA HIS A 235 16.10 -18.06 2.93
C HIS A 235 14.60 -18.32 2.67
N GLN A 236 14.06 -17.76 1.58
CA GLN A 236 12.69 -17.99 1.10
C GLN A 236 11.61 -17.77 2.18
N ARG A 237 11.81 -16.77 3.05
CA ARG A 237 10.83 -16.36 4.05
C ARG A 237 9.84 -15.39 3.44
N ARG A 238 8.56 -15.60 3.76
CA ARG A 238 7.55 -14.56 3.56
C ARG A 238 7.76 -13.46 4.60
N VAL A 239 7.61 -12.21 4.18
CA VAL A 239 7.75 -11.05 5.06
C VAL A 239 6.36 -10.54 5.41
N ILE A 240 6.07 -10.36 6.69
CA ILE A 240 4.87 -9.67 7.14
C ILE A 240 5.33 -8.33 7.71
N LEU A 241 4.85 -7.23 7.13
CA LEU A 241 5.11 -5.88 7.60
C LEU A 241 3.83 -5.34 8.26
N THR A 242 3.93 -4.94 9.52
CA THR A 242 2.81 -4.37 10.30
C THR A 242 3.30 -3.25 11.21
N ALA A 243 2.37 -2.53 11.82
CA ALA A 243 2.66 -1.60 12.91
C ALA A 243 1.86 -1.98 14.16
N ASP A 244 2.25 -1.42 15.30
CA ASP A 244 1.51 -1.46 16.55
C ASP A 244 0.51 -0.31 16.66
N HIS A 245 0.91 0.89 16.27
CA HIS A 245 0.07 2.06 16.05
C HIS A 245 0.59 2.87 14.86
N GLY A 246 -0.21 3.82 14.39
CA GLY A 246 0.26 4.86 13.48
C GLY A 246 0.60 6.14 14.22
N HIS A 247 0.64 7.25 13.51
CA HIS A 247 0.96 8.56 14.08
C HIS A 247 0.23 9.66 13.31
N MET A 248 0.14 10.82 13.95
CA MET A 248 -0.15 12.08 13.28
C MET A 248 1.08 13.00 13.31
N ILE A 249 1.25 13.82 12.27
CA ILE A 249 2.34 14.79 12.16
C ILE A 249 1.87 16.14 12.70
N ASP A 250 2.70 16.80 13.51
CA ASP A 250 2.44 18.14 14.05
C ASP A 250 2.24 19.15 12.91
N CYS A 251 1.10 19.81 12.91
CA CYS A 251 0.78 20.87 11.95
C CYS A 251 -0.04 21.94 12.65
N GLY A 252 0.62 22.77 13.44
CA GLY A 252 -0.04 23.85 14.17
C GLY A 252 -0.96 23.36 15.31
N THR A 253 -0.55 22.30 16.02
CA THR A 253 -1.33 21.80 17.16
C THR A 253 -1.40 22.81 18.31
N SER A 254 -2.56 22.87 18.94
CA SER A 254 -2.80 23.62 20.17
C SER A 254 -2.54 22.74 21.38
N VAL A 255 -1.77 23.26 22.34
CA VAL A 255 -1.54 22.60 23.64
C VAL A 255 -2.73 22.80 24.56
N ARG A 256 -3.15 21.74 25.25
CA ARG A 256 -4.15 21.79 26.32
C ARG A 256 -3.63 21.08 27.57
N PRO A 257 -4.13 21.37 28.77
CA PRO A 257 -3.77 20.61 29.96
C PRO A 257 -4.25 19.16 29.84
N GLY A 258 -3.40 18.21 30.26
CA GLY A 258 -3.74 16.79 30.35
C GLY A 258 -2.78 16.08 31.30
N ASP A 259 -3.25 15.00 31.91
CA ASP A 259 -2.57 14.25 32.99
C ASP A 259 -2.25 12.80 32.61
N GLY A 260 -2.62 12.38 31.40
CA GLY A 260 -2.36 11.05 30.86
C GLY A 260 -1.09 11.03 30.01
N GLY A 261 -1.26 11.09 28.69
CA GLY A 261 -0.18 11.12 27.71
C GLY A 261 -0.31 12.30 26.75
N GLU A 262 0.47 12.28 25.67
CA GLU A 262 0.53 13.41 24.73
C GLU A 262 -0.77 13.62 23.96
N ARG A 263 -1.57 12.56 23.83
CA ARG A 263 -2.86 12.53 23.14
C ARG A 263 -3.92 11.73 23.89
N TRP A 264 -3.85 11.67 25.21
CA TRP A 264 -4.97 11.19 26.02
C TRP A 264 -4.87 11.77 27.43
N ARG A 265 -6.00 11.86 28.12
CA ARG A 265 -6.05 12.29 29.53
C ARG A 265 -7.04 11.43 30.30
N THR A 266 -6.93 11.44 31.62
CA THR A 266 -7.89 10.74 32.46
C THR A 266 -9.29 11.31 32.23
N ALA A 267 -10.32 10.48 32.45
CA ALA A 267 -11.71 10.91 32.29
C ALA A 267 -12.21 11.81 33.44
N ALA A 268 -11.31 12.57 34.07
CA ALA A 268 -11.63 13.63 35.01
C ALA A 268 -12.16 14.85 34.23
N GLY A 269 -13.41 15.23 34.49
CA GLY A 269 -14.06 16.40 33.87
C GLY A 269 -14.87 16.08 32.60
N GLY A 270 -15.34 17.16 31.95
CA GLY A 270 -16.13 17.08 30.72
C GLY A 270 -15.28 16.83 29.48
N VAL A 271 -15.92 16.39 28.40
CA VAL A 271 -15.31 16.28 27.07
C VAL A 271 -15.31 17.66 26.41
N SER A 272 -14.17 18.11 25.92
CA SER A 272 -14.04 19.39 25.20
C SER A 272 -14.21 19.19 23.70
N ASP A 273 -14.41 20.28 22.97
CA ASP A 273 -14.41 20.24 21.50
C ASP A 273 -13.10 19.65 20.94
N GLY A 274 -13.20 18.75 19.96
CA GLY A 274 -12.07 17.97 19.43
C GLY A 274 -11.72 16.72 20.26
N GLU A 275 -12.39 16.46 21.37
CA GLU A 275 -12.18 15.28 22.22
C GLU A 275 -13.40 14.33 22.18
N ILE A 276 -13.18 13.08 22.56
CA ILE A 276 -14.23 12.09 22.83
C ILE A 276 -13.83 11.25 24.05
N ARG A 277 -14.82 10.80 24.81
CA ARG A 277 -14.63 9.84 25.90
C ARG A 277 -14.80 8.43 25.36
N VAL A 278 -13.84 7.55 25.63
CA VAL A 278 -13.88 6.15 25.19
C VAL A 278 -13.80 5.23 26.39
N ARG A 279 -14.67 4.22 26.41
CA ARG A 279 -14.75 3.22 27.48
C ARG A 279 -14.85 1.82 26.88
N GLY A 280 -14.25 0.84 27.55
CA GLY A 280 -14.43 -0.56 27.20
C GLY A 280 -13.16 -1.39 27.40
N SER A 281 -13.24 -2.67 27.07
CA SER A 281 -12.18 -3.64 27.37
C SER A 281 -10.86 -3.36 26.65
N ARG A 282 -10.89 -2.65 25.51
CA ARG A 282 -9.70 -2.26 24.74
C ARG A 282 -9.09 -0.93 25.20
N VAL A 283 -9.65 -0.32 26.24
CA VAL A 283 -9.08 0.86 26.89
C VAL A 283 -8.17 0.40 28.03
N LEU A 284 -6.86 0.45 27.85
CA LEU A 284 -5.88 -0.08 28.82
C LEU A 284 -5.34 0.96 29.81
N ALA A 285 -5.72 2.22 29.64
CA ALA A 285 -5.40 3.31 30.56
C ALA A 285 -6.64 3.80 31.33
N GLY A 286 -6.43 4.61 32.36
CA GLY A 286 -7.52 5.28 33.09
C GLY A 286 -8.56 4.35 33.72
N GLY A 287 -8.22 3.07 33.97
CA GLY A 287 -9.17 2.09 34.48
C GLY A 287 -10.23 1.65 33.47
N GLY A 288 -9.95 1.76 32.16
CA GLY A 288 -10.89 1.41 31.10
C GLY A 288 -11.74 2.58 30.61
N ASP A 289 -11.38 3.81 30.98
CA ASP A 289 -12.13 5.03 30.69
C ASP A 289 -11.18 6.24 30.53
N VAL A 290 -11.12 6.79 29.33
CA VAL A 290 -10.21 7.90 28.99
C VAL A 290 -10.90 8.95 28.12
N ILE A 291 -10.33 10.16 28.10
CA ILE A 291 -10.66 11.18 27.11
C ILE A 291 -9.49 11.33 26.15
N VAL A 292 -9.79 11.30 24.85
CA VAL A 292 -8.83 11.24 23.75
C VAL A 292 -9.24 12.22 22.64
N PRO A 293 -8.29 12.92 22.00
CA PRO A 293 -8.57 13.76 20.85
C PRO A 293 -8.83 12.88 19.62
N TRP A 294 -9.91 13.21 18.91
CA TRP A 294 -10.17 12.69 17.56
C TRP A 294 -9.69 13.65 16.47
N THR A 295 -9.34 14.89 16.84
CA THR A 295 -8.77 15.90 15.96
C THR A 295 -7.23 15.83 15.91
N GLU A 296 -6.65 16.20 14.77
CA GLU A 296 -5.20 16.37 14.64
C GLU A 296 -4.70 17.67 15.32
N ARG A 297 -5.61 18.53 15.80
CA ARG A 297 -5.28 19.89 16.25
C ARG A 297 -4.94 20.02 17.73
N VAL A 298 -5.10 18.96 18.53
CA VAL A 298 -4.99 19.02 19.99
C VAL A 298 -3.89 18.10 20.48
N ARG A 299 -3.02 18.59 21.37
CA ARG A 299 -2.07 17.78 22.14
C ARG A 299 -2.05 18.21 23.59
N TYR A 300 -1.61 17.33 24.48
CA TYR A 300 -1.41 17.64 25.90
C TYR A 300 0.07 17.72 26.31
N GLY A 301 0.96 17.14 25.51
CA GLY A 301 2.41 17.12 25.77
C GLY A 301 3.16 18.30 25.17
N ILE A 302 4.49 18.29 25.31
CA ILE A 302 5.40 19.26 24.67
C ILE A 302 5.36 19.13 23.14
N LYS A 303 5.85 20.15 22.42
CA LYS A 303 5.87 20.12 20.96
C LYS A 303 6.91 19.09 20.46
N LYS A 304 6.50 18.22 19.53
CA LYS A 304 7.30 17.24 18.77
C LYS A 304 6.92 17.32 17.28
N ASN A 305 7.60 16.57 16.41
CA ASN A 305 7.27 16.50 14.99
C ASN A 305 6.03 15.62 14.71
N GLY A 306 5.71 14.70 15.62
CA GLY A 306 4.50 13.92 15.54
C GLY A 306 4.14 13.32 16.90
N TYR A 307 2.97 12.71 16.94
CA TYR A 307 2.36 12.21 18.16
C TYR A 307 1.50 10.99 17.88
N HIS A 308 1.27 10.21 18.92
CA HIS A 308 0.32 9.10 18.97
C HIS A 308 -0.35 9.07 20.36
N GLY A 309 -1.32 8.17 20.56
CA GLY A 309 -2.09 8.03 21.80
C GLY A 309 -3.56 8.49 21.69
N GLY A 310 -3.92 9.19 20.62
CA GLY A 310 -5.28 9.62 20.32
C GLY A 310 -6.07 8.59 19.52
N VAL A 311 -7.21 9.03 18.98
CA VAL A 311 -8.16 8.19 18.24
C VAL A 311 -8.46 8.71 16.83
N THR A 312 -7.51 9.45 16.24
CA THR A 312 -7.54 9.65 14.79
C THR A 312 -7.34 8.30 14.10
N ASP A 313 -7.90 8.15 12.90
CA ASP A 313 -7.68 6.94 12.10
C ASP A 313 -6.20 6.76 11.72
N GLN A 314 -5.45 7.86 11.58
CA GLN A 314 -4.00 7.84 11.34
C GLN A 314 -3.21 7.19 12.46
N GLU A 315 -3.69 7.30 13.70
CA GLU A 315 -3.07 6.71 14.89
C GLU A 315 -3.54 5.28 15.12
N LEU A 316 -4.82 4.97 14.85
CA LEU A 316 -5.43 3.69 15.19
C LEU A 316 -5.43 2.64 14.09
N VAL A 317 -5.50 3.05 12.82
CA VAL A 317 -5.52 2.11 11.69
C VAL A 317 -4.08 1.77 11.31
N VAL A 318 -3.72 0.50 11.45
CA VAL A 318 -2.37 0.03 11.13
C VAL A 318 -2.35 -0.87 9.89
N PRO A 319 -1.30 -0.80 9.06
CA PRO A 319 -1.19 -1.64 7.88
C PRO A 319 -0.88 -3.10 8.26
N ILE A 320 -1.39 -4.05 7.48
CA ILE A 320 -0.96 -5.46 7.50
C ILE A 320 -0.62 -5.85 6.06
N VAL A 321 0.68 -5.92 5.76
CA VAL A 321 1.17 -6.26 4.42
C VAL A 321 1.89 -7.61 4.49
N VAL A 322 1.56 -8.50 3.57
CA VAL A 322 2.24 -9.79 3.41
C VAL A 322 2.96 -9.77 2.07
N LEU A 323 4.26 -9.99 2.09
CA LEU A 323 5.13 -9.94 0.93
C LEU A 323 5.73 -11.32 0.64
N SER A 324 5.70 -11.70 -0.63
CA SER A 324 6.35 -12.89 -1.16
C SER A 324 7.42 -12.50 -2.16
N SER A 325 8.56 -13.21 -2.14
CA SER A 325 9.54 -13.20 -3.23
C SER A 325 9.48 -14.49 -4.06
N SER A 326 8.51 -15.37 -3.78
CA SER A 326 8.31 -16.65 -4.46
C SER A 326 6.98 -16.66 -5.21
N GLU A 327 6.96 -17.34 -6.37
CA GLU A 327 5.75 -17.63 -7.13
C GLU A 327 4.83 -18.63 -6.43
N LYS A 328 5.39 -19.49 -5.55
CA LYS A 328 4.59 -20.47 -4.80
C LYS A 328 3.93 -19.81 -3.59
N LEU A 329 2.66 -19.44 -3.75
CA LEU A 329 1.88 -18.82 -2.69
C LEU A 329 1.27 -19.86 -1.72
N PRO A 330 0.98 -19.46 -0.47
CA PRO A 330 0.18 -20.28 0.44
C PRO A 330 -1.21 -20.59 -0.14
N SER A 331 -1.80 -21.72 0.26
CA SER A 331 -3.11 -22.14 -0.24
C SER A 331 -4.17 -21.05 -0.04
N GLY A 332 -4.86 -20.69 -1.13
CA GLY A 332 -5.91 -19.67 -1.16
C GLY A 332 -5.43 -18.22 -1.13
N TRP A 333 -4.14 -17.98 -0.89
CA TRP A 333 -3.56 -16.64 -1.01
C TRP A 333 -3.29 -16.32 -2.47
N GLN A 334 -3.48 -15.05 -2.83
CA GLN A 334 -3.28 -14.56 -4.18
C GLN A 334 -2.46 -13.28 -4.16
N GLU A 335 -1.91 -12.90 -5.31
CA GLU A 335 -1.26 -11.60 -5.45
C GLU A 335 -2.29 -10.50 -5.27
N GLN A 336 -1.88 -9.42 -4.61
CA GLN A 336 -2.69 -8.22 -4.54
C GLN A 336 -2.91 -7.70 -5.98
N GLY A 337 -4.06 -7.07 -6.26
CA GLY A 337 -4.21 -6.32 -7.50
C GLY A 337 -3.52 -4.96 -7.43
N VAL A 338 -3.55 -4.22 -8.54
CA VAL A 338 -3.25 -2.78 -8.54
C VAL A 338 -4.26 -2.08 -7.64
N ASP A 339 -3.76 -1.29 -6.69
CA ASP A 339 -4.56 -0.69 -5.61
C ASP A 339 -4.62 0.84 -5.67
N THR A 340 -3.97 1.46 -6.65
CA THR A 340 -4.12 2.86 -6.97
C THR A 340 -5.54 3.13 -7.50
N PRO A 341 -6.06 4.37 -7.41
CA PRO A 341 -7.32 4.73 -8.04
C PRO A 341 -7.27 4.58 -9.57
N ALA A 342 -8.36 4.13 -10.19
CA ALA A 342 -8.41 3.90 -11.64
C ALA A 342 -8.13 5.17 -12.47
N TRP A 343 -8.59 6.33 -12.00
CA TRP A 343 -8.39 7.62 -12.65
C TRP A 343 -6.93 8.09 -12.68
N TRP A 344 -6.00 7.42 -11.95
CA TRP A 344 -4.56 7.70 -12.06
C TRP A 344 -3.96 7.17 -13.36
N ASP A 345 -4.61 6.17 -13.96
CA ASP A 345 -4.11 5.47 -15.13
C ASP A 345 -4.87 5.85 -16.41
N GLU A 346 -5.88 6.70 -16.28
CA GLU A 346 -6.62 7.26 -17.41
C GLU A 346 -5.71 8.25 -18.15
N LEU A 347 -5.06 7.77 -19.21
CA LEU A 347 -4.61 8.65 -20.27
C LEU A 347 -5.88 9.31 -20.81
N GLU A 348 -6.04 10.62 -20.60
CA GLU A 348 -6.99 11.40 -21.38
C GLU A 348 -6.64 11.16 -22.85
N VAL A 349 -7.39 10.29 -23.51
CA VAL A 349 -7.35 10.19 -24.96
C VAL A 349 -8.02 11.47 -25.42
N THR A 350 -7.24 12.54 -25.54
CA THR A 350 -7.61 13.64 -26.42
C THR A 350 -7.61 13.05 -27.82
N THR A 351 -8.74 12.46 -28.22
CA THR A 351 -9.10 12.37 -29.62
C THR A 351 -9.29 13.82 -30.06
N GLN A 352 -8.19 14.51 -30.36
CA GLN A 352 -8.26 15.60 -31.31
C GLN A 352 -8.80 14.96 -32.59
N PRO A 353 -9.98 15.37 -33.10
CA PRO A 353 -10.36 14.97 -34.44
C PRO A 353 -9.22 15.37 -35.34
N ALA A 354 -8.71 14.43 -36.13
CA ALA A 354 -7.78 14.75 -37.20
C ALA A 354 -8.52 15.66 -38.19
N GLU A 355 -8.46 16.97 -37.97
CA GLU A 355 -8.83 17.92 -38.99
C GLU A 355 -7.83 17.76 -40.12
N GLY A 356 -8.33 17.20 -41.21
CA GLY A 356 -7.62 17.07 -42.46
C GLY A 356 -6.99 18.40 -42.84
N SER A 357 -5.70 18.32 -43.14
CA SER A 357 -4.97 19.34 -43.88
C SER A 357 -5.67 19.58 -45.22
N GLU A 358 -6.48 20.63 -45.31
CA GLU A 358 -6.70 21.36 -46.55
C GLU A 358 -6.43 22.84 -46.32
N ALA A 359 -5.36 23.32 -46.96
CA ALA A 359 -5.03 24.72 -47.05
C ALA A 359 -6.16 25.47 -47.77
N SER A 360 -6.75 26.47 -47.12
CA SER A 360 -7.35 27.60 -47.83
C SER A 360 -7.17 28.92 -47.09
N LEU A 361 -6.89 29.92 -47.91
CA LEU A 361 -6.39 31.24 -47.57
C LEU A 361 -7.47 32.14 -46.96
N ARG A 362 -7.09 32.80 -45.84
CA ARG A 362 -7.45 34.17 -45.40
C ARG A 362 -8.94 34.55 -45.30
N THR A 363 -9.36 35.01 -44.13
CA THR A 363 -9.57 36.46 -43.85
C THR A 363 -9.54 36.70 -42.34
N ALA A 364 -8.87 37.77 -41.93
CA ALA A 364 -8.69 38.20 -40.55
C ALA A 364 -9.93 38.91 -39.98
N VAL A 365 -10.29 38.61 -38.73
CA VAL A 365 -11.11 39.47 -37.87
C VAL A 365 -10.51 39.43 -36.46
N THR A 366 -10.17 40.61 -35.94
CA THR A 366 -9.62 40.87 -34.60
C THR A 366 -10.74 40.87 -33.53
N PRO A 367 -10.46 40.54 -32.25
CA PRO A 367 -11.47 40.15 -31.26
C PRO A 367 -11.89 41.30 -30.33
N GLU A 368 -13.03 41.14 -29.68
CA GLU A 368 -13.45 41.91 -28.48
C GLU A 368 -13.86 40.94 -27.36
N PRO A 369 -13.68 41.32 -26.08
CA PRO A 369 -13.53 40.39 -24.96
C PRO A 369 -14.79 40.25 -24.11
N GLY A 370 -15.08 39.05 -23.58
CA GLY A 370 -16.13 38.92 -22.57
C GLY A 370 -16.39 37.50 -22.08
N HIS A 371 -16.15 37.31 -20.78
CA HIS A 371 -16.74 36.29 -19.89
C HIS A 371 -16.10 34.89 -19.87
N LEU A 372 -14.89 34.83 -19.29
CA LEU A 372 -14.45 33.68 -18.49
C LEU A 372 -15.40 33.54 -17.27
N PHE A 373 -15.78 32.31 -16.94
CA PHE A 373 -16.72 31.89 -15.88
C PHE A 373 -18.21 31.84 -16.25
N ALA A 374 -18.57 31.00 -17.23
CA ALA A 374 -19.88 30.35 -17.25
C ALA A 374 -19.78 29.01 -16.50
N ARG A 375 -20.46 28.94 -15.35
CA ARG A 375 -20.64 27.73 -14.53
C ARG A 375 -21.37 26.66 -15.34
N GLU A 376 -20.69 25.59 -15.72
CA GLU A 376 -21.39 24.36 -16.10
C GLU A 376 -21.73 23.56 -14.84
N GLU A 377 -23.03 23.40 -14.65
CA GLU A 377 -23.63 22.54 -13.63
C GLU A 377 -23.19 21.09 -13.87
N PHE A 378 -22.51 20.52 -12.88
CA PHE A 378 -22.20 19.09 -12.80
C PHE A 378 -23.49 18.28 -13.00
N ARG A 379 -23.68 17.74 -14.20
CA ARG A 379 -24.78 16.83 -14.51
C ARG A 379 -24.49 15.51 -13.81
N ARG A 380 -25.29 15.28 -12.77
CA ARG A 380 -25.30 14.09 -11.92
C ARG A 380 -25.68 12.86 -12.73
N GLY A 381 -24.86 11.81 -12.62
CA GLY A 381 -25.25 10.41 -12.85
C GLY A 381 -25.41 10.00 -14.31
N ALA A 382 -24.32 9.53 -14.92
CA ALA A 382 -24.45 8.48 -15.93
C ALA A 382 -24.47 7.14 -15.19
N GLU A 383 -25.63 6.50 -15.19
CA GLU A 383 -25.79 5.12 -14.77
C GLU A 383 -24.85 4.22 -15.59
N VAL A 384 -24.00 3.46 -14.90
CA VAL A 384 -23.23 2.38 -15.51
C VAL A 384 -24.23 1.25 -15.81
N PRO A 385 -24.40 0.79 -17.07
CA PRO A 385 -25.20 -0.39 -17.32
C PRO A 385 -24.53 -1.58 -16.64
N ALA A 386 -25.19 -2.12 -15.62
CA ALA A 386 -24.85 -3.42 -15.07
C ALA A 386 -25.28 -4.49 -16.08
N GLY A 387 -24.30 -5.19 -16.67
CA GLY A 387 -24.52 -6.35 -17.53
C GLY A 387 -23.96 -6.16 -18.94
N GLY A 388 -22.64 -6.35 -19.09
CA GLY A 388 -22.00 -6.55 -20.38
C GLY A 388 -21.14 -7.79 -20.31
N GLU A 389 -21.35 -8.72 -21.24
CA GLU A 389 -20.50 -9.88 -21.49
C GLU A 389 -19.02 -9.47 -21.56
N GLY A 390 -18.11 -10.36 -21.16
CA GLY A 390 -16.66 -10.08 -21.19
C GLY A 390 -16.20 -9.56 -22.56
N PRO A 391 -15.06 -8.85 -22.64
CA PRO A 391 -14.61 -8.24 -23.89
C PRO A 391 -14.56 -9.29 -25.00
N VAL A 392 -15.33 -9.05 -26.06
CA VAL A 392 -15.38 -9.93 -27.24
C VAL A 392 -14.00 -9.88 -27.87
N THR A 393 -13.32 -11.03 -27.88
CA THR A 393 -11.98 -11.13 -28.48
C THR A 393 -12.09 -10.76 -29.97
N PRO A 394 -11.34 -9.73 -30.44
CA PRO A 394 -11.42 -9.31 -31.83
C PRO A 394 -11.07 -10.46 -32.77
N GLU A 395 -11.74 -10.52 -33.93
CA GLU A 395 -11.55 -11.61 -34.88
C GLU A 395 -10.11 -11.75 -35.37
N TRP A 396 -9.38 -10.63 -35.49
CA TRP A 396 -7.97 -10.65 -35.87
C TRP A 396 -7.07 -11.33 -34.82
N VAL A 397 -7.43 -11.25 -33.53
CA VAL A 397 -6.70 -11.93 -32.44
C VAL A 397 -6.94 -13.44 -32.53
N VAL A 398 -8.17 -13.85 -32.85
CA VAL A 398 -8.50 -15.27 -33.09
C VAL A 398 -7.73 -15.80 -34.30
N GLN A 399 -7.68 -15.03 -35.39
CA GLN A 399 -6.93 -15.38 -36.60
C GLN A 399 -5.42 -15.45 -36.33
N LEU A 400 -4.86 -14.54 -35.52
CA LEU A 400 -3.46 -14.56 -35.10
C LEU A 400 -3.10 -15.86 -34.39
N LEU A 401 -3.89 -16.26 -33.39
CA LEU A 401 -3.60 -17.47 -32.61
C LEU A 401 -3.73 -18.76 -33.45
N ALA A 402 -4.52 -18.71 -34.53
CA ALA A 402 -4.68 -19.81 -35.47
C ALA A 402 -3.69 -19.77 -36.65
N SER A 403 -2.83 -18.74 -36.77
CA SER A 403 -2.01 -18.55 -37.95
C SER A 403 -0.84 -19.54 -38.01
N PRO A 404 -0.43 -19.99 -39.21
CA PRO A 404 0.74 -20.85 -39.38
C PRO A 404 2.02 -20.19 -38.84
N VAL A 405 2.18 -18.89 -39.08
CA VAL A 405 3.32 -18.11 -38.60
C VAL A 405 3.40 -18.12 -37.06
N PHE A 406 2.26 -17.98 -36.37
CA PHE A 406 2.23 -18.05 -34.91
C PHE A 406 2.57 -19.46 -34.38
N ALA A 407 2.10 -20.51 -35.06
CA ALA A 407 2.45 -21.89 -34.74
C ALA A 407 3.95 -22.17 -34.91
N GLU A 408 4.62 -21.54 -35.88
CA GLU A 408 6.07 -21.63 -36.10
C GLU A 408 6.88 -20.78 -35.12
N GLN A 409 6.38 -19.61 -34.73
CA GLN A 409 7.05 -18.71 -33.75
C GLN A 409 7.00 -19.25 -32.32
N ARG A 410 5.91 -19.94 -31.93
CA ARG A 410 5.70 -20.38 -30.55
C ARG A 410 6.83 -21.27 -29.99
N PRO A 411 7.36 -22.28 -30.72
CA PRO A 411 8.51 -23.05 -30.26
C PRO A 411 9.81 -22.25 -30.19
N LEU A 412 9.99 -21.25 -31.08
CA LEU A 412 11.19 -20.41 -31.17
C LEU A 412 11.30 -19.43 -30.00
N ALA A 413 10.16 -18.97 -29.48
CA ALA A 413 10.08 -18.16 -28.25
C ALA A 413 10.45 -18.94 -26.96
N GLY A 414 10.85 -20.21 -27.08
CA GLY A 414 11.23 -21.09 -25.97
C GLY A 414 10.03 -21.57 -25.14
N ARG A 415 10.27 -22.08 -23.93
CA ARG A 415 9.20 -22.38 -22.95
C ARG A 415 8.59 -21.08 -22.40
N SER A 416 8.05 -20.24 -23.27
CA SER A 416 7.29 -19.06 -22.87
C SER A 416 6.03 -19.52 -22.12
N SER A 417 5.86 -19.02 -20.90
CA SER A 417 4.76 -19.39 -20.00
C SER A 417 3.46 -18.64 -20.29
N VAL A 418 3.38 -17.87 -21.38
CA VAL A 418 2.21 -17.05 -21.72
C VAL A 418 1.16 -17.94 -22.38
N SER A 419 -0.03 -18.03 -21.79
CA SER A 419 -1.15 -18.77 -22.36
C SER A 419 -1.81 -17.98 -23.49
N ASP A 420 -2.53 -18.66 -24.38
CA ASP A 420 -3.21 -18.01 -25.51
C ASP A 420 -4.32 -17.09 -25.02
N GLU A 421 -4.99 -17.46 -23.93
CA GLU A 421 -6.00 -16.63 -23.29
C GLU A 421 -5.39 -15.34 -22.73
N GLN A 422 -4.20 -15.43 -22.12
CA GLN A 422 -3.49 -14.27 -21.59
C GLN A 422 -3.00 -13.35 -22.70
N LEU A 423 -2.47 -13.92 -23.80
CA LEU A 423 -2.05 -13.17 -24.97
C LEU A 423 -3.24 -12.48 -25.66
N ALA A 424 -4.34 -13.21 -25.89
CA ALA A 424 -5.55 -12.67 -26.49
C ALA A 424 -6.11 -11.51 -25.69
N ARG A 425 -6.18 -11.66 -24.37
CA ARG A 425 -6.68 -10.62 -23.47
C ARG A 425 -5.80 -9.37 -23.49
N LEU A 426 -4.48 -9.54 -23.49
CA LEU A 426 -3.53 -8.43 -23.57
C LEU A 426 -3.67 -7.66 -24.89
N LEU A 427 -3.75 -8.37 -26.02
CA LEU A 427 -3.89 -7.74 -27.34
C LEU A 427 -5.23 -7.03 -27.51
N THR A 428 -6.32 -7.63 -27.00
CA THR A 428 -7.66 -7.02 -27.00
C THR A 428 -7.65 -5.69 -26.23
N LEU A 429 -7.08 -5.67 -25.02
CA LEU A 429 -7.01 -4.46 -24.20
C LEU A 429 -6.20 -3.33 -24.83
N LEU A 430 -5.12 -3.66 -25.55
CA LEU A 430 -4.33 -2.67 -26.27
C LEU A 430 -5.08 -2.15 -27.50
N ASP A 431 -5.76 -3.01 -28.25
CA ASP A 431 -6.56 -2.64 -29.43
C ASP A 431 -7.71 -1.69 -29.05
N GLU A 432 -8.43 -1.99 -27.97
CA GLU A 432 -9.51 -1.14 -27.42
C GLU A 432 -9.06 0.29 -27.08
N ARG A 433 -7.76 0.49 -26.82
CA ARG A 433 -7.15 1.77 -26.43
C ARG A 433 -6.32 2.38 -27.58
N GLY A 434 -6.55 1.95 -28.82
CA GLY A 434 -5.84 2.48 -29.99
C GLY A 434 -4.35 2.13 -30.02
N GLY A 435 -3.96 1.05 -29.34
CA GLY A 435 -2.59 0.55 -29.32
C GLY A 435 -1.69 1.20 -28.26
N LYS A 436 -2.16 2.09 -27.38
CA LYS A 436 -1.32 2.72 -26.36
C LYS A 436 -1.96 2.72 -24.98
N MET A 437 -1.24 2.27 -23.96
CA MET A 437 -1.73 2.26 -22.58
C MET A 437 -0.58 2.35 -21.56
N THR A 438 -0.82 2.88 -20.35
CA THR A 438 0.20 2.82 -19.27
C THR A 438 0.42 1.38 -18.81
N THR A 439 1.64 1.07 -18.35
CA THR A 439 1.97 -0.27 -17.82
C THR A 439 1.09 -0.61 -16.61
N VAL A 440 0.76 0.39 -15.77
CA VAL A 440 -0.13 0.24 -14.61
C VAL A 440 -1.57 -0.09 -15.02
N ALA A 441 -2.13 0.64 -16.00
CA ALA A 441 -3.46 0.35 -16.53
C ALA A 441 -3.53 -1.07 -17.11
N LEU A 442 -2.47 -1.49 -17.84
CA LEU A 442 -2.40 -2.84 -18.41
C LEU A 442 -2.32 -3.90 -17.32
N ALA A 443 -1.50 -3.69 -16.29
CA ALA A 443 -1.40 -4.57 -15.13
C ALA A 443 -2.76 -4.71 -14.42
N ARG A 444 -3.45 -3.60 -14.17
CA ARG A 444 -4.78 -3.56 -13.55
C ARG A 444 -5.80 -4.34 -14.36
N ALA A 445 -5.88 -4.07 -15.67
CA ALA A 445 -6.81 -4.75 -16.56
C ALA A 445 -6.53 -6.25 -16.61
N LEU A 446 -5.26 -6.65 -16.66
CA LEU A 446 -4.84 -8.06 -16.64
C LEU A 446 -4.95 -8.72 -15.27
N SER A 447 -5.21 -7.96 -14.19
CA SER A 447 -5.21 -8.44 -12.80
C SER A 447 -3.88 -9.07 -12.39
N VAL A 448 -2.78 -8.47 -12.83
CA VAL A 448 -1.41 -8.88 -12.50
C VAL A 448 -0.68 -7.73 -11.80
N GLN A 449 0.40 -8.07 -11.09
CA GLN A 449 1.28 -7.09 -10.47
C GLN A 449 2.13 -6.37 -11.52
N GLU A 450 2.31 -5.06 -11.35
CA GLU A 450 3.06 -4.22 -12.31
C GLU A 450 4.50 -4.72 -12.48
N VAL A 451 5.17 -5.16 -11.40
CA VAL A 451 6.54 -5.69 -11.45
C VAL A 451 6.68 -6.90 -12.40
N ARG A 452 5.60 -7.63 -12.66
CA ARG A 452 5.58 -8.77 -13.59
C ARG A 452 5.35 -8.36 -15.04
N MET A 453 4.86 -7.14 -15.28
CA MET A 453 4.57 -6.65 -16.62
C MET A 453 5.82 -6.60 -17.48
N ARG A 454 6.96 -6.16 -16.94
CA ARG A 454 8.21 -6.10 -17.70
C ARG A 454 8.58 -7.47 -18.28
N GLY A 455 8.56 -8.52 -17.45
CA GLY A 455 8.86 -9.89 -17.89
C GLY A 455 7.79 -10.45 -18.84
N LEU A 456 6.52 -10.15 -18.60
CA LEU A 456 5.42 -10.55 -19.48
C LEU A 456 5.56 -9.91 -20.87
N LEU A 457 5.80 -8.61 -20.94
CA LEU A 457 5.95 -7.86 -22.19
C LEU A 457 7.16 -8.36 -23.00
N VAL A 458 8.29 -8.68 -22.35
CA VAL A 458 9.44 -9.28 -23.02
C VAL A 458 9.08 -10.65 -23.63
N LYS A 459 8.34 -11.49 -22.90
CA LYS A 459 7.88 -12.79 -23.41
C LYS A 459 6.89 -12.65 -24.57
N VAL A 460 6.01 -11.65 -24.51
CA VAL A 460 5.07 -11.34 -25.59
C VAL A 460 5.80 -10.81 -26.83
N GLN A 461 6.79 -9.92 -26.64
CA GLN A 461 7.66 -9.46 -27.73
C GLN A 461 8.39 -10.63 -28.39
N GLN A 462 8.89 -11.59 -27.62
CA GLN A 462 9.52 -12.80 -28.18
C GLN A 462 8.56 -13.68 -29.00
N LEU A 463 7.26 -13.66 -28.67
CA LEU A 463 6.24 -14.41 -29.41
C LEU A 463 5.77 -13.69 -30.67
N LEU A 464 5.75 -12.36 -30.67
CA LEU A 464 5.12 -11.55 -31.72
C LEU A 464 6.12 -10.87 -32.66
N ASN A 465 7.38 -10.70 -32.28
CA ASN A 465 8.37 -10.03 -33.13
C ASN A 465 8.90 -11.01 -34.19
N VAL A 466 8.44 -10.84 -35.43
CA VAL A 466 8.95 -11.55 -36.60
C VAL A 466 9.97 -10.67 -37.33
N ASP A 467 11.05 -11.26 -37.85
CA ASP A 467 12.09 -10.59 -38.64
C ASP A 467 12.77 -9.37 -37.97
N GLY A 468 12.80 -9.33 -36.64
CA GLY A 468 13.53 -8.32 -35.86
C GLY A 468 12.83 -6.97 -35.70
N TYR A 469 11.60 -6.81 -36.20
CA TYR A 469 10.80 -5.60 -36.00
C TYR A 469 9.89 -5.74 -34.78
N SER A 470 9.92 -4.74 -33.89
CA SER A 470 9.13 -4.77 -32.67
C SER A 470 7.71 -4.27 -32.90
N VAL A 471 6.73 -5.18 -32.82
CA VAL A 471 5.30 -4.80 -32.90
C VAL A 471 4.78 -4.21 -31.59
N MET A 472 5.54 -4.37 -30.51
CA MET A 472 5.23 -3.83 -29.19
C MET A 472 6.46 -3.17 -28.59
N ILE A 473 6.32 -1.96 -28.07
CA ILE A 473 7.41 -1.19 -27.46
C ILE A 473 6.96 -0.72 -26.08
N ARG A 474 7.86 -0.78 -25.10
CA ARG A 474 7.66 -0.16 -23.79
C ARG A 474 8.56 1.06 -23.69
N ASP A 475 7.98 2.22 -23.46
CA ASP A 475 8.70 3.42 -23.11
C ASP A 475 8.90 3.46 -21.59
N GLU A 476 10.16 3.34 -21.15
CA GLU A 476 10.53 3.35 -19.74
C GLU A 476 10.34 4.75 -19.10
N VAL A 477 10.43 5.83 -19.88
CA VAL A 477 10.31 7.22 -19.37
C VAL A 477 8.85 7.55 -19.08
N SER A 478 7.96 7.27 -20.03
CA SER A 478 6.52 7.50 -19.85
C SER A 478 5.80 6.32 -19.17
N ASN A 479 6.50 5.21 -18.92
CA ASN A 479 5.96 3.93 -18.44
C ASN A 479 4.75 3.44 -19.28
N THR A 480 4.77 3.69 -20.59
CA THR A 480 3.70 3.29 -21.52
C THR A 480 4.08 2.10 -22.39
N VAL A 481 3.08 1.34 -22.80
CA VAL A 481 3.18 0.26 -23.78
C VAL A 481 2.47 0.71 -25.05
N GLU A 482 3.19 0.62 -26.16
CA GLU A 482 2.69 0.89 -27.50
C GLU A 482 2.66 -0.41 -28.31
N PHE A 483 1.60 -0.59 -29.09
CA PHE A 483 1.31 -1.76 -29.90
C PHE A 483 0.89 -1.33 -31.30
N ASN A 484 1.62 -1.80 -32.31
CA ASN A 484 1.33 -1.56 -33.70
C ASN A 484 0.59 -2.76 -34.31
N ARG A 485 -0.75 -2.68 -34.29
CA ARG A 485 -1.62 -3.70 -34.88
C ARG A 485 -1.35 -3.91 -36.37
N GLU A 486 -1.22 -2.84 -37.14
CA GLU A 486 -1.08 -2.94 -38.59
C GLU A 486 0.21 -3.68 -38.98
N LEU A 487 1.31 -3.38 -38.29
CA LEU A 487 2.58 -4.09 -38.48
C LEU A 487 2.45 -5.58 -38.12
N LEU A 488 1.79 -5.90 -37.00
CA LEU A 488 1.55 -7.29 -36.61
C LEU A 488 0.73 -8.03 -37.67
N LEU A 489 -0.38 -7.45 -38.16
CA LEU A 489 -1.21 -8.12 -39.16
C LEU A 489 -0.44 -8.40 -40.46
N ARG A 490 0.45 -7.50 -40.89
CA ARG A 490 1.32 -7.72 -42.06
C ARG A 490 2.33 -8.85 -41.82
N GLN A 491 2.96 -8.89 -40.65
CA GLN A 491 3.98 -9.90 -40.32
C GLN A 491 3.43 -11.33 -40.19
N PHE A 492 2.14 -11.47 -39.86
CA PHE A 492 1.48 -12.76 -39.68
C PHE A 492 0.61 -13.15 -40.89
N ASP A 493 0.76 -12.47 -42.04
CA ASP A 493 -0.03 -12.69 -43.27
C ASP A 493 -1.55 -12.62 -43.05
N LEU A 494 -1.99 -11.77 -42.13
CA LEU A 494 -3.41 -11.60 -41.76
C LEU A 494 -4.10 -10.48 -42.54
N ILE A 495 -3.35 -9.71 -43.33
CA ILE A 495 -3.90 -8.76 -44.29
C ILE A 495 -3.94 -9.46 -45.65
N ARG A 496 -5.13 -9.55 -46.25
CA ARG A 496 -5.23 -9.86 -47.68
C ARG A 496 -4.69 -8.65 -48.43
N GLU A 497 -3.54 -8.78 -49.09
CA GLU A 497 -3.13 -7.78 -50.07
C GLU A 497 -4.24 -7.64 -51.12
N PRO A 498 -4.61 -6.40 -51.50
CA PRO A 498 -5.68 -6.14 -52.44
C PRO A 498 -5.42 -6.67 -53.85
#